data_AF-A0A0D0CBP8-F1
#
_entry.id   AF-A0A0D0CBP8-F1
#
_cell.length_a   1.000
_cell.length_b   1.000
_cell.length_c   1.000
_cell.angle_alpha   90.00
_cell.angle_beta   90.00
_cell.angle_gamma   90.00
#
_symmetry.space_group_name_H-M   'P 1'
#
loop_
_entity.id
_entity.type
_entity.pdbx_description
1 polymer ?
#
loop_
_entity_poly.entity_id
_entity_poly.type
_entity_poly.pdbx_seq_one_letter_code
_entity_poly.pdbx_strand_id
1 'polypeptide(L)'
;MSLPSDPNFRETEVVVKFASRYGEAGHRLLAEAGFAPRIHYCGFEESIGLWVIVMDYIQGALCNCKLIEHEKDSLSSAIRTLHKNNLVFGDLREPNVIITESKVCLVDFEWCGPCIDIKEGDSVVQPRVRYPADISMGIDWAPGVGQDRVITIEHDIYRLSKM
;
A
#
# COMPACT_ATOMS: atom_id res chain seq x y z
N MET A 1 11.24 -3.18 -33.29
CA MET A 1 12.65 -3.22 -32.88
C MET A 1 12.71 -4.27 -31.78
N SER A 2 13.09 -5.50 -32.11
CA SER A 2 13.17 -6.57 -31.11
C SER A 2 14.51 -6.43 -30.40
N LEU A 3 14.50 -6.29 -29.09
CA LEU A 3 15.73 -6.27 -28.29
C LEU A 3 16.45 -7.62 -28.48
N PRO A 4 17.79 -7.64 -28.53
CA PRO A 4 18.53 -8.89 -28.59
C PRO A 4 18.18 -9.74 -27.37
N SER A 5 17.84 -11.01 -27.59
CA SER A 5 17.62 -11.98 -26.52
C SER A 5 18.96 -12.30 -25.85
N ASP A 6 19.33 -11.51 -24.85
CA ASP A 6 20.41 -11.85 -23.93
C ASP A 6 19.98 -13.12 -23.16
N PRO A 7 20.71 -14.24 -23.23
CA PRO A 7 20.37 -15.48 -22.54
C PRO A 7 20.36 -15.36 -21.01
N ASN A 8 20.85 -14.25 -20.44
CA ASN A 8 20.70 -13.91 -19.03
C ASN A 8 19.48 -13.04 -18.73
N PHE A 9 18.76 -12.57 -19.74
CA PHE A 9 17.53 -11.79 -19.56
C PHE A 9 16.41 -12.73 -19.11
N ARG A 10 16.15 -12.76 -17.80
CA ARG A 10 14.99 -13.47 -17.26
C ARG A 10 13.76 -12.61 -17.47
N GLU A 11 12.88 -13.07 -18.36
CA GLU A 11 11.52 -12.55 -18.42
C GLU A 11 10.88 -12.70 -17.04
N THR A 12 10.36 -11.60 -16.51
CA THR A 12 9.70 -11.55 -15.21
C THR A 12 8.33 -10.94 -15.41
N GLU A 13 7.30 -11.60 -14.90
CA GLU A 13 5.94 -11.04 -14.89
C GLU A 13 5.87 -9.93 -13.85
N VAL A 14 5.47 -8.74 -14.31
CA VAL A 14 5.37 -7.54 -13.49
C VAL A 14 4.00 -6.90 -13.65
N VAL A 15 3.58 -6.18 -12.61
CA VAL A 15 2.45 -5.25 -12.67
C VAL A 15 3.02 -3.84 -12.81
N VAL A 16 2.50 -3.10 -13.77
CA VAL A 16 2.77 -1.66 -13.93
C VAL A 16 1.53 -0.89 -13.48
N LYS A 17 1.66 -0.11 -12.40
CA LYS A 17 0.62 0.77 -11.89
C LYS A 17 0.98 2.23 -12.15
N PHE A 18 -0.02 3.00 -12.54
CA PHE A 18 0.05 4.46 -12.66
C PHE A 18 -0.83 5.07 -11.57
N ALA A 19 -0.30 6.06 -10.84
CA ALA A 19 -1.01 6.67 -9.70
C ALA A 19 -0.72 8.18 -9.61
N SER A 20 -1.67 8.96 -9.08
CA SER A 20 -1.45 10.40 -8.83
C SER A 20 -0.54 10.67 -7.63
N ARG A 21 -0.47 9.73 -6.69
CA ARG A 21 0.40 9.73 -5.52
C ARG A 21 0.76 8.30 -5.13
N TYR A 22 1.87 8.10 -4.42
CA TYR A 22 2.25 6.76 -4.02
C TYR A 22 3.00 6.69 -2.69
N GLY A 23 2.57 5.81 -1.79
CA GLY A 23 3.20 5.53 -0.50
C GLY A 23 4.38 4.58 -0.62
N GLU A 24 5.43 4.97 -1.34
CA GLU A 24 6.59 4.11 -1.62
C GLU A 24 7.27 3.58 -0.35
N ALA A 25 7.46 4.43 0.67
CA ALA A 25 8.15 4.04 1.91
C ALA A 25 7.44 2.87 2.63
N GLY A 26 6.11 2.92 2.73
CA GLY A 26 5.33 1.84 3.33
C GLY A 26 5.30 0.58 2.48
N HIS A 27 5.23 0.73 1.16
CA HIS A 27 5.33 -0.40 0.25
C HIS A 27 6.68 -1.11 0.38
N ARG A 28 7.81 -0.39 0.26
CA ARG A 28 9.14 -0.99 0.41
C ARG A 28 9.33 -1.68 1.76
N LEU A 29 8.90 -1.03 2.84
CA LEU A 29 8.95 -1.60 4.18
C LEU A 29 8.20 -2.94 4.27
N LEU A 30 6.98 -3.00 3.71
CA LEU A 30 6.23 -4.26 3.70
C LEU A 30 6.79 -5.28 2.72
N ALA A 31 7.36 -4.87 1.59
CA ALA A 31 7.99 -5.78 0.65
C ALA A 31 9.22 -6.47 1.28
N GLU A 32 10.04 -5.73 2.02
CA GLU A 32 11.15 -6.27 2.80
C GLU A 32 10.69 -7.25 3.88
N ALA A 33 9.57 -6.95 4.54
CA ALA A 33 8.93 -7.85 5.50
C ALA A 33 8.16 -9.02 4.82
N GLY A 34 8.07 -9.04 3.50
CA GLY A 34 7.37 -10.04 2.71
C GLY A 34 5.84 -9.90 2.67
N PHE A 35 5.28 -8.75 3.05
CA PHE A 35 3.83 -8.48 3.05
C PHE A 35 3.37 -7.63 1.86
N ALA A 36 4.23 -7.32 0.89
CA ALA A 36 3.91 -6.58 -0.33
C ALA A 36 4.78 -7.09 -1.50
N PRO A 37 4.38 -6.87 -2.76
CA PRO A 37 5.24 -7.20 -3.90
C PRO A 37 6.55 -6.41 -3.86
N ARG A 38 7.63 -6.98 -4.40
CA ARG A 38 8.89 -6.24 -4.54
C ARG A 38 8.71 -5.16 -5.61
N ILE A 39 9.15 -3.95 -5.29
CA ILE A 39 9.23 -2.84 -6.26
C ILE A 39 10.52 -2.96 -7.08
N HIS A 40 10.37 -2.99 -8.40
CA HIS A 40 11.47 -2.86 -9.38
C HIS A 40 11.72 -1.42 -9.77
N TYR A 41 10.66 -0.62 -9.87
CA TYR A 41 10.72 0.81 -10.18
C TYR A 41 9.61 1.55 -9.46
N CYS A 42 9.91 2.73 -8.91
CA CYS A 42 8.93 3.65 -8.37
C CYS A 42 9.47 5.07 -8.58
N GLY A 43 8.77 5.87 -9.36
CA GLY A 43 9.19 7.23 -9.67
C GLY A 43 8.05 8.05 -10.25
N PHE A 44 8.11 9.36 -10.04
CA PHE A 44 7.21 10.30 -10.69
C PHE A 44 7.72 10.63 -12.10
N GLU A 45 6.91 10.32 -13.11
CA GLU A 45 7.22 10.60 -14.50
C GLU A 45 6.61 11.93 -14.95
N GLU A 46 7.43 12.97 -15.05
CA GLU A 46 6.99 14.31 -15.44
C GLU A 46 6.30 14.33 -16.81
N SER A 47 6.72 13.47 -17.74
CA SER A 47 6.16 13.38 -19.09
C SER A 47 4.68 13.02 -19.13
N ILE A 48 4.18 12.33 -18.10
CA ILE A 48 2.77 11.91 -17.97
C ILE A 48 2.11 12.46 -16.70
N GLY A 49 2.87 13.13 -15.83
CA GLY A 49 2.38 13.72 -14.58
C GLY A 49 1.88 12.70 -13.56
N LEU A 50 2.41 11.47 -13.57
CA LEU A 50 1.97 10.37 -12.72
C LEU A 50 3.15 9.61 -12.12
N TRP A 51 2.94 9.00 -10.96
CA TRP A 51 3.81 7.96 -10.45
C TRP A 51 3.69 6.70 -11.29
N VAL A 52 4.82 6.12 -11.66
CA VAL A 52 4.93 4.82 -12.31
C VAL A 52 5.56 3.85 -11.33
N ILE A 53 4.88 2.75 -11.09
CA ILE A 53 5.31 1.71 -10.16
C ILE A 53 5.34 0.39 -10.90
N VAL A 54 6.52 -0.20 -10.99
CA VAL A 54 6.73 -1.55 -11.53
C VAL A 54 7.04 -2.47 -10.36
N MET A 55 6.24 -3.50 -10.16
CA MET A 55 6.36 -4.41 -9.03
C MET A 55 6.12 -5.86 -9.47
N ASP A 56 6.54 -6.83 -8.64
CA ASP A 56 6.28 -8.25 -8.89
C ASP A 56 4.77 -8.49 -9.10
N TYR A 57 4.43 -9.35 -10.07
CA TYR A 57 3.10 -9.94 -10.12
C TYR A 57 2.93 -10.94 -8.98
N ILE A 58 1.83 -10.83 -8.24
CA ILE A 58 1.51 -11.75 -7.12
C ILE A 58 0.49 -12.77 -7.60
N GLN A 59 0.89 -14.04 -7.59
CA GLN A 59 -0.04 -15.15 -7.77
C GLN A 59 -0.79 -15.41 -6.46
N GLY A 60 -2.11 -15.28 -6.49
CA GLY A 60 -2.98 -15.49 -5.34
C GLY A 60 -4.44 -15.20 -5.65
N ALA A 61 -5.29 -15.30 -4.63
CA ALA A 61 -6.70 -14.94 -4.71
C ALA A 61 -6.94 -13.59 -4.05
N LEU A 62 -7.77 -12.74 -4.65
CA LEU A 62 -8.27 -11.55 -3.95
C LEU A 62 -9.08 -11.97 -2.73
N CYS A 63 -8.88 -11.29 -1.61
CA CYS A 63 -9.74 -11.44 -0.45
C CYS A 63 -11.17 -11.09 -0.86
N ASN A 64 -12.10 -12.04 -0.70
CA ASN A 64 -13.52 -11.85 -1.01
C ASN A 64 -14.44 -12.40 0.10
N CYS A 65 -13.84 -12.89 1.18
CA CYS A 65 -14.49 -13.49 2.33
C CYS A 65 -13.77 -13.06 3.61
N LYS A 66 -14.31 -13.45 4.77
CA LYS A 66 -13.64 -13.22 6.06
C LYS A 66 -12.35 -14.04 6.10
N LEU A 67 -11.27 -13.39 6.53
CA LEU A 67 -9.98 -14.03 6.67
C LEU A 67 -10.04 -15.12 7.76
N ILE A 68 -9.33 -16.22 7.55
CA ILE A 68 -9.12 -17.23 8.58
C ILE A 68 -7.98 -16.81 9.53
N GLU A 69 -7.88 -17.47 10.68
CA GLU A 69 -7.03 -16.99 11.79
C GLU A 69 -5.59 -16.69 11.38
N HIS A 70 -4.94 -17.58 10.62
CA HIS A 70 -3.56 -17.36 10.21
C HIS A 70 -3.40 -16.21 9.20
N GLU A 71 -4.40 -15.96 8.35
CA GLU A 71 -4.40 -14.84 7.42
C GLU A 71 -4.60 -13.53 8.17
N LYS A 72 -5.44 -13.53 9.21
CA LYS A 72 -5.64 -12.39 10.12
C LYS A 72 -4.38 -12.06 10.89
N ASP A 73 -3.66 -13.05 11.39
CA ASP A 73 -2.38 -12.86 12.06
C ASP A 73 -1.32 -12.28 11.10
N SER A 74 -1.30 -12.80 9.87
CA SER A 74 -0.43 -12.31 8.81
C SER A 74 -0.73 -10.83 8.47
N LEU A 75 -2.01 -10.49 8.28
CA LEU A 75 -2.45 -9.13 8.00
C LEU A 75 -2.17 -8.18 9.17
N SER A 76 -2.46 -8.63 10.40
CA SER A 76 -2.17 -7.88 11.62
C SER A 76 -0.68 -7.59 11.77
N SER A 77 0.17 -8.53 11.37
CA SER A 77 1.63 -8.36 11.38
C SER A 77 2.09 -7.33 10.36
N ALA A 78 1.51 -7.32 9.15
CA ALA A 78 1.77 -6.30 8.14
C ALA A 78 1.40 -4.89 8.64
N ILE A 79 0.17 -4.72 9.14
CA ILE A 79 -0.32 -3.43 9.65
C ILE A 79 0.49 -2.96 10.86
N ARG A 80 0.82 -3.86 11.79
CA ARG A 80 1.69 -3.55 12.93
C ARG A 80 3.09 -3.09 12.48
N THR A 81 3.60 -3.63 11.38
CA THR A 81 4.91 -3.26 10.83
C THR A 81 4.90 -1.81 10.33
N LEU A 82 3.84 -1.40 9.65
CA LEU A 82 3.64 0.02 9.26
C LEU A 82 3.53 0.91 10.49
N HIS A 83 2.64 0.57 11.44
CA HIS A 83 2.36 1.41 12.62
C HIS A 83 3.61 1.63 13.49
N LYS A 84 4.45 0.60 13.66
CA LYS A 84 5.73 0.71 14.38
C LYS A 84 6.71 1.70 13.74
N ASN A 85 6.56 1.96 12.44
CA ASN A 85 7.39 2.89 11.67
C ASN A 85 6.66 4.22 11.41
N ASN A 86 5.62 4.53 12.20
CA ASN A 86 4.80 5.74 12.06
C ASN A 86 4.13 5.89 10.68
N LEU A 87 3.81 4.77 10.04
CA LEU A 87 3.09 4.73 8.77
C LEU A 87 1.71 4.13 8.97
N VAL A 88 0.73 4.58 8.21
CA VAL A 88 -0.60 3.99 8.07
C VAL A 88 -0.78 3.46 6.66
N PHE A 89 -1.63 2.45 6.48
CA PHE A 89 -1.96 1.93 5.16
C PHE A 89 -3.06 2.75 4.49
N GLY A 90 -4.10 3.10 5.25
CA GLY A 90 -5.14 4.06 4.88
C GLY A 90 -6.29 3.49 4.07
N ASP A 91 -6.02 2.61 3.11
CA ASP A 91 -7.05 1.96 2.28
C ASP A 91 -7.19 0.45 2.56
N LEU A 92 -7.26 0.06 3.83
CA LEU A 92 -7.32 -1.36 4.19
C LEU A 92 -8.71 -1.94 3.85
N ARG A 93 -8.81 -2.61 2.72
CA ARG A 93 -10.05 -3.25 2.24
C ARG A 93 -9.73 -4.54 1.50
N GLU A 94 -10.74 -5.39 1.39
CA GLU A 94 -10.68 -6.71 0.74
C GLU A 94 -10.02 -6.67 -0.66
N PRO A 95 -10.34 -5.70 -1.55
CA PRO A 95 -9.69 -5.62 -2.87
C PRO A 95 -8.19 -5.34 -2.83
N ASN A 96 -7.68 -4.82 -1.72
CA ASN A 96 -6.27 -4.46 -1.53
C ASN A 96 -5.48 -5.55 -0.77
N VAL A 97 -6.09 -6.72 -0.54
CA VAL A 97 -5.48 -7.88 0.09
C VAL A 97 -5.50 -9.06 -0.87
N ILE A 98 -4.31 -9.57 -1.23
CA ILE A 98 -4.14 -10.81 -1.99
C ILE A 98 -3.73 -11.91 -1.02
N ILE A 99 -4.50 -13.00 -1.01
CA ILE A 99 -4.21 -14.21 -0.25
C ILE A 99 -3.33 -15.10 -1.13
N THR A 100 -2.09 -15.33 -0.68
CA THR A 100 -1.16 -16.27 -1.30
C THR A 100 -1.20 -17.61 -0.56
N GLU A 101 -0.48 -18.62 -1.04
CA GLU A 101 -0.42 -19.93 -0.38
C GLU A 101 0.10 -19.90 1.07
N SER A 102 0.85 -18.87 1.44
CA SER A 102 1.55 -18.81 2.73
C SER A 102 1.18 -17.62 3.62
N LYS A 103 0.65 -16.54 3.04
CA LYS A 103 0.44 -15.26 3.73
C LYS A 103 -0.46 -14.32 2.94
N VAL A 104 -0.89 -13.25 3.60
CA VAL A 104 -1.48 -12.11 2.90
C VAL A 104 -0.40 -11.21 2.29
N CYS A 105 -0.76 -10.56 1.19
CA CYS A 105 0.04 -9.57 0.51
C CYS A 105 -0.82 -8.32 0.29
N LEU A 106 -0.37 -7.18 0.80
CA LEU A 106 -1.01 -5.88 0.61
C LEU A 106 -0.57 -5.26 -0.71
N VAL A 107 -1.54 -4.68 -1.41
CA VAL A 107 -1.35 -3.92 -2.65
C VAL A 107 -2.11 -2.60 -2.56
N ASP A 108 -1.85 -1.69 -3.48
CA ASP A 108 -2.47 -0.35 -3.50
C ASP A 108 -2.07 0.56 -2.32
N PHE A 109 -0.87 1.11 -2.42
CA PHE A 109 -0.26 1.97 -1.39
C PHE A 109 -0.50 3.47 -1.62
N GLU A 110 -1.47 3.87 -2.45
CA GLU A 110 -1.68 5.29 -2.77
C GLU A 110 -2.02 6.16 -1.56
N TRP A 111 -2.61 5.56 -0.52
CA TRP A 111 -3.01 6.26 0.70
C TRP A 111 -2.11 5.93 1.88
N CYS A 112 -1.05 5.15 1.63
CA CYS A 112 -0.07 4.81 2.64
C CYS A 112 0.89 5.98 2.86
N GLY A 113 1.19 6.29 4.12
CA GLY A 113 2.09 7.39 4.45
C GLY A 113 2.16 7.67 5.95
N PRO A 114 2.83 8.77 6.34
CA PRO A 114 3.07 9.10 7.74
C PRO A 114 1.77 9.35 8.52
N CYS A 115 1.66 8.75 9.71
CA CYS A 115 0.55 8.99 10.64
C CYS A 115 0.85 10.11 11.65
N ILE A 116 2.08 10.63 11.64
CA ILE A 116 2.52 11.81 12.38
C ILE A 116 3.23 12.79 11.44
N ASP A 117 3.28 14.07 11.82
CA ASP A 117 4.03 15.07 11.07
C ASP A 117 5.53 14.82 11.35
N ILE A 118 6.31 14.53 10.30
CA ILE A 118 7.76 14.40 10.38
C ILE A 118 8.37 15.79 10.35
N LYS A 119 9.19 16.10 11.36
CA LYS A 119 9.78 17.42 11.57
C LYS A 119 11.30 17.39 11.49
N GLU A 120 11.87 18.44 10.93
CA GLU A 120 13.29 18.80 11.08
C GLU A 120 13.34 20.15 11.82
N GLY A 121 13.74 20.11 13.09
CA GLY A 121 13.58 21.25 14.00
C GLY A 121 12.11 21.62 14.19
N ASP A 122 11.78 22.89 14.01
CA ASP A 122 10.40 23.38 14.11
C ASP A 122 9.58 23.23 12.82
N SER A 123 10.22 22.84 11.71
CA SER A 123 9.59 22.74 10.39
C SER A 123 9.04 21.34 10.12
N VAL A 124 7.82 21.26 9.61
CA VAL A 124 7.25 20.00 9.10
C VAL A 124 7.81 19.75 7.70
N VAL A 125 8.61 18.69 7.55
CA VAL A 125 9.20 18.28 6.27
C VAL A 125 8.33 17.27 5.53
N GLN A 126 7.57 16.46 6.27
CA GLN A 126 6.56 15.57 5.70
C GLN A 126 5.32 15.60 6.60
N PRO A 127 4.19 16.15 6.14
CA PRO A 127 2.97 16.15 6.91
C PRO A 127 2.36 14.74 6.97
N ARG A 128 1.43 14.55 7.91
CA ARG A 128 0.54 13.39 7.92
C ARG A 128 -0.15 13.19 6.57
N VAL A 129 -0.26 11.92 6.18
CA VAL A 129 -1.02 11.55 4.98
C VAL A 129 -2.51 11.82 5.18
N ARG A 130 -3.19 12.21 4.10
CA ARG A 130 -4.61 12.60 4.08
C ARG A 130 -5.37 11.81 3.02
N TYR A 131 -6.66 11.58 3.28
CA TYR A 131 -7.56 11.10 2.24
C TYR A 131 -7.69 12.13 1.12
N PRO A 132 -7.93 11.68 -0.12
CA PRO A 132 -8.10 12.61 -1.21
C PRO A 132 -9.40 13.43 -1.03
N ALA A 133 -9.43 14.64 -1.59
CA ALA A 133 -10.57 15.55 -1.47
C ALA A 133 -11.84 15.00 -2.16
N ASP A 134 -11.67 14.09 -3.12
CA ASP A 134 -12.73 13.41 -3.88
C ASP A 134 -13.02 11.98 -3.38
N ILE A 135 -12.61 11.62 -2.16
CA ILE A 135 -12.91 10.32 -1.58
C ILE A 135 -14.42 10.01 -1.65
N SER A 136 -14.75 8.82 -2.16
CA SER A 136 -16.13 8.35 -2.21
C SER A 136 -16.62 7.98 -0.82
N MET A 137 -17.68 8.66 -0.36
CA MET A 137 -18.30 8.44 0.94
C MET A 137 -19.41 7.37 0.92
N GLY A 138 -19.54 6.62 -0.19
CA GLY A 138 -20.54 5.55 -0.34
C GLY A 138 -20.14 4.19 0.26
N ILE A 139 -19.04 4.14 1.01
CA ILE A 139 -18.46 2.94 1.61
C ILE A 139 -18.56 3.05 3.14
N ASP A 140 -18.70 1.91 3.83
CA ASP A 140 -18.63 1.83 5.29
C ASP A 140 -17.17 2.05 5.77
N TRP A 141 -16.80 3.33 5.84
CA TRP A 141 -15.50 3.78 6.32
C TRP A 141 -15.41 3.79 7.85
N ALA A 142 -14.19 3.79 8.35
CA ALA A 142 -13.94 4.00 9.77
C ALA A 142 -14.48 5.37 10.23
N PRO A 143 -14.96 5.51 11.47
CA PRO A 143 -15.31 6.81 12.03
C PRO A 143 -14.13 7.79 11.92
N GLY A 144 -14.37 8.98 11.36
CA GLY A 144 -13.35 10.02 11.18
C GLY A 144 -12.76 10.13 9.76
N VAL A 145 -13.00 9.14 8.90
CA VAL A 145 -12.68 9.19 7.47
C VAL A 145 -13.53 10.27 6.79
N GLY A 146 -12.91 11.03 5.89
CA GLY A 146 -13.58 12.05 5.11
C GLY A 146 -12.62 12.81 4.21
N GLN A 147 -13.18 13.70 3.38
CA GLN A 147 -12.45 14.51 2.42
C GLN A 147 -11.36 15.33 3.10
N ASP A 148 -10.12 15.21 2.61
CA ASP A 148 -8.92 15.89 3.13
C ASP A 148 -8.62 15.65 4.62
N ARG A 149 -9.27 14.65 5.24
CA ARG A 149 -9.01 14.28 6.64
C ARG A 149 -7.71 13.48 6.72
N VAL A 150 -6.99 13.67 7.83
CA VAL A 150 -5.80 12.86 8.13
C VAL A 150 -6.18 11.39 8.24
N ILE A 151 -5.31 10.53 7.71
CA ILE A 151 -5.43 9.08 7.86
C ILE A 151 -4.75 8.71 9.17
N THR A 152 -5.44 7.95 10.01
CA THR A 152 -4.95 7.60 11.34
C THR A 152 -4.81 6.09 11.53
N ILE A 153 -4.07 5.69 12.56
CA ILE A 153 -3.89 4.29 12.95
C ILE A 153 -5.24 3.64 13.26
N GLU A 154 -6.17 4.38 13.86
CA GLU A 154 -7.51 3.91 14.20
C GLU A 154 -8.32 3.53 12.97
N HIS A 155 -8.10 4.18 11.83
CA HIS A 155 -8.76 3.80 10.58
C HIS A 155 -8.32 2.40 10.11
N ASP A 156 -7.02 2.12 10.16
CA ASP A 156 -6.48 0.79 9.85
C ASP A 156 -6.99 -0.26 10.85
N ILE A 157 -6.97 0.05 12.15
CA ILE A 157 -7.45 -0.88 13.20
C ILE A 157 -8.95 -1.18 13.02
N TYR A 158 -9.75 -0.16 12.72
CA TYR A 158 -11.17 -0.37 12.47
C TYR A 158 -11.38 -1.31 11.29
N ARG A 159 -10.72 -1.04 10.15
CA ARG A 159 -10.83 -1.90 8.97
C ARG A 159 -10.33 -3.31 9.22
N LEU A 160 -9.21 -3.48 9.92
CA LEU A 160 -8.67 -4.78 10.31
C LEU A 160 -9.68 -5.59 11.15
N SER A 161 -10.44 -4.93 12.04
CA SER A 161 -11.47 -5.59 12.86
C SER A 161 -12.70 -6.07 12.07
N LYS A 162 -12.89 -5.57 10.84
CA LYS A 162 -14.02 -5.92 9.96
C LYS A 162 -13.71 -7.07 9.00
N MET A 163 -12.44 -7.45 8.87
CA MET A 163 -11.96 -8.50 7.96
C MET A 163 -11.97 -9.90 8.59
#